data_AF-A0AAE3KZT3-F1
#
_entry.id   AF-A0AAE3KZT3-F1
#
_cell.length_a   1.000
_cell.length_b   1.000
_cell.length_c   1.000
_cell.angle_alpha   90.00
_cell.angle_beta   90.00
_cell.angle_gamma   90.00
#
_symmetry.space_group_name_H-M   'P 1'
#
loop_
_entity.id
_entity.type
_entity.pdbx_description
1 polymer ?
#
loop_
_entity_poly.entity_id
_entity_poly.type
_entity_poly.pdbx_seq_one_letter_code
_entity_poly.pdbx_strand_id
1 'polypeptide(L)'
;MIIKESAKWLNILLQLERKPVGIKFLLTREDYDAFPASENKNRMSYCTVVKRAGDGISQKIHRGHSACMGGAMALGLEETIQEAISGRRRFYQGAYRDLGVCRNISKNMVFCEHKAYGVAVMPLEAFDTEPDVVIIVCNPFNGMRIVQGYSYKNGHATNIKLSGMSAICQECTSLPYEENQLNLSLLCSGTRMLARWKKDEMAIGMPFRLYLEVVEGLKNTVNPLERNAEKEQIAEKLLQEEFTNQLEIKYNHNYDDNAYKGGRVEKRD
;
A
#
# COMPACT_ATOMS: atom_id res chain seq x y z
N MET A 1 -17.96 -11.45 0.74
CA MET A 1 -18.84 -10.27 0.76
C MET A 1 -18.07 -9.03 1.23
N ILE A 2 -17.42 -9.07 2.40
CA ILE A 2 -16.66 -7.95 2.98
C ILE A 2 -15.51 -7.41 2.10
N ILE A 3 -14.74 -8.27 1.43
CA ILE A 3 -13.61 -7.86 0.57
C ILE A 3 -14.10 -6.96 -0.58
N LYS A 4 -15.07 -7.45 -1.37
CA LYS A 4 -15.60 -6.73 -2.54
C LYS A 4 -16.26 -5.41 -2.14
N GLU A 5 -17.01 -5.42 -1.05
CA GLU A 5 -17.66 -4.21 -0.53
C GLU A 5 -16.66 -3.17 -0.02
N SER A 6 -15.64 -3.59 0.75
CA SER A 6 -14.59 -2.68 1.24
C SER A 6 -13.77 -2.06 0.10
N ALA A 7 -13.47 -2.83 -0.97
CA ALA A 7 -12.80 -2.32 -2.16
C ALA A 7 -13.65 -1.24 -2.87
N LYS A 8 -14.98 -1.45 -2.98
CA LYS A 8 -15.92 -0.45 -3.51
C LYS A 8 -15.91 0.82 -2.66
N TRP A 9 -16.03 0.68 -1.35
CA TRP A 9 -15.97 1.81 -0.41
C TRP A 9 -14.69 2.64 -0.59
N LEU A 10 -13.54 1.99 -0.71
CA LEU A 10 -12.28 2.70 -0.90
C LEU A 10 -12.27 3.52 -2.19
N ASN A 11 -12.83 2.97 -3.29
CA ASN A 11 -12.93 3.70 -4.57
C ASN A 11 -13.93 4.88 -4.51
N ILE A 12 -15.05 4.71 -3.78
CA ILE A 12 -16.01 5.78 -3.51
C ILE A 12 -15.31 6.94 -2.79
N LEU A 13 -14.55 6.62 -1.74
CA LEU A 13 -13.97 7.61 -0.84
C LEU A 13 -12.75 8.33 -1.42
N LEU A 14 -11.91 7.65 -2.21
CA LEU A 14 -10.59 8.16 -2.58
C LEU A 14 -10.37 8.35 -4.09
N GLN A 15 -11.30 7.96 -4.96
CA GLN A 15 -11.17 8.20 -6.40
C GLN A 15 -9.84 7.71 -7.00
N LEU A 16 -9.48 6.47 -6.67
CA LEU A 16 -8.20 5.92 -7.05
C LEU A 16 -8.11 5.69 -8.56
N GLU A 17 -6.97 6.07 -9.16
CA GLU A 17 -6.68 5.73 -10.56
C GLU A 17 -6.43 4.23 -10.77
N ARG A 18 -6.06 3.52 -9.71
CA ARG A 18 -5.72 2.09 -9.71
C ARG A 18 -6.56 1.35 -8.69
N LYS A 19 -6.90 0.11 -9.02
CA LYS A 19 -7.57 -0.79 -8.10
C LYS A 19 -6.64 -1.08 -6.91
N PRO A 20 -7.17 -1.13 -5.66
CA PRO A 20 -6.43 -1.68 -4.53
C PRO A 20 -5.98 -3.10 -4.86
N VAL A 21 -4.79 -3.50 -4.43
CA VAL A 21 -4.19 -4.79 -4.78
C VAL A 21 -4.09 -5.66 -3.53
N GLY A 22 -4.64 -6.86 -3.58
CA GLY A 22 -4.45 -7.88 -2.55
C GLY A 22 -3.26 -8.77 -2.85
N ILE A 23 -2.50 -9.13 -1.82
CA ILE A 23 -1.36 -10.04 -1.86
C ILE A 23 -1.66 -11.22 -0.95
N LYS A 24 -1.50 -12.44 -1.47
CA LYS A 24 -1.62 -13.68 -0.68
C LYS A 24 -0.36 -14.52 -0.83
N PHE A 25 0.27 -14.89 0.28
CA PHE A 25 1.38 -15.83 0.28
C PHE A 25 0.87 -17.26 0.13
N LEU A 26 1.46 -18.00 -0.80
CA LEU A 26 1.13 -19.38 -1.13
C LEU A 26 2.32 -20.21 -0.64
N LEU A 27 2.20 -20.75 0.57
CA LEU A 27 3.34 -21.31 1.31
C LEU A 27 3.81 -22.62 0.68
N THR A 28 2.85 -23.47 0.27
CA THR A 28 3.13 -24.77 -0.33
C THR A 28 2.89 -24.77 -1.83
N ARG A 29 3.40 -25.80 -2.52
CA ARG A 29 3.10 -26.02 -3.94
C ARG A 29 1.62 -26.32 -4.13
N GLU A 30 1.02 -27.04 -3.20
CA GLU A 30 -0.39 -27.41 -3.21
C GLU A 30 -1.28 -26.16 -3.14
N ASP A 31 -0.98 -25.23 -2.22
CA ASP A 31 -1.66 -23.93 -2.14
C ASP A 31 -1.53 -23.17 -3.45
N TYR A 32 -0.32 -23.18 -4.03
CA TYR A 32 -0.05 -22.48 -5.27
C TYR A 32 -0.83 -23.05 -6.45
N ASP A 33 -0.80 -24.36 -6.64
CA ASP A 33 -1.47 -25.05 -7.74
C ASP A 33 -3.00 -24.90 -7.64
N ALA A 34 -3.55 -24.96 -6.42
CA ALA A 34 -4.98 -24.80 -6.15
C ALA A 34 -5.48 -23.35 -6.31
N PHE A 35 -4.62 -22.33 -6.17
CA PHE A 35 -5.06 -20.94 -6.20
C PHE A 35 -5.52 -20.52 -7.63
N PRO A 36 -6.75 -19.96 -7.77
CA PRO A 36 -7.38 -19.71 -9.07
C PRO A 36 -6.90 -18.39 -9.72
N ALA A 37 -5.60 -18.29 -9.99
CA ALA A 37 -5.01 -17.15 -10.71
C ALA A 37 -4.06 -17.62 -11.81
N SER A 38 -3.96 -16.81 -12.87
CA SER A 38 -3.11 -17.14 -14.03
C SER A 38 -1.63 -16.95 -13.73
N GLU A 39 -0.78 -17.80 -14.30
CA GLU A 39 0.67 -17.62 -14.25
C GLU A 39 1.17 -16.64 -15.31
N ASN A 40 2.33 -16.05 -15.03
CA ASN A 40 3.00 -15.17 -15.97
C ASN A 40 3.81 -15.97 -16.98
N LYS A 41 3.61 -15.76 -18.29
CA LYS A 41 4.46 -16.42 -19.30
C LYS A 41 5.94 -16.00 -19.23
N ASN A 42 6.20 -14.77 -18.80
CA ASN A 42 7.53 -14.16 -18.79
C ASN A 42 7.96 -13.81 -17.37
N ARG A 43 9.27 -13.78 -17.14
CA ARG A 43 9.82 -13.24 -15.90
C ARG A 43 9.51 -11.75 -15.78
N MET A 44 9.19 -11.31 -14.58
CA MET A 44 8.95 -9.90 -14.29
C MET A 44 9.22 -9.52 -12.84
N SER A 45 9.38 -8.23 -12.59
CA SER A 45 9.55 -7.74 -11.22
C SER A 45 8.21 -7.84 -10.47
N TYR A 46 8.26 -8.18 -9.18
CA TYR A 46 7.06 -8.18 -8.33
C TYR A 46 6.30 -6.85 -8.39
N CYS A 47 7.03 -5.73 -8.39
CA CYS A 47 6.43 -4.40 -8.54
C CYS A 47 5.61 -4.26 -9.84
N THR A 48 6.06 -4.85 -10.94
CA THR A 48 5.32 -4.86 -12.21
C THR A 48 4.07 -5.74 -12.11
N VAL A 49 4.11 -6.84 -11.36
CA VAL A 49 2.91 -7.67 -11.10
C VAL A 49 1.89 -6.88 -10.29
N VAL A 50 2.31 -6.21 -9.22
CA VAL A 50 1.42 -5.34 -8.42
C VAL A 50 0.83 -4.23 -9.28
N LYS A 51 1.62 -3.60 -10.16
CA LYS A 51 1.10 -2.62 -11.12
C LYS A 51 -0.01 -3.18 -12.00
N ARG A 52 0.22 -4.37 -12.57
CA ARG A 52 -0.75 -5.04 -13.46
C ARG A 52 -2.02 -5.44 -12.71
N ALA A 53 -1.90 -5.87 -11.46
CA ALA A 53 -3.05 -6.10 -10.59
C ALA A 53 -3.83 -4.81 -10.33
N GLY A 54 -3.16 -3.69 -10.10
CA GLY A 54 -3.81 -2.38 -10.01
C GLY A 54 -4.56 -1.97 -11.29
N ASP A 55 -4.15 -2.49 -12.45
CA ASP A 55 -4.84 -2.32 -13.75
C ASP A 55 -5.92 -3.39 -14.02
N GLY A 56 -6.19 -4.30 -13.08
CA GLY A 56 -7.24 -5.31 -13.22
C GLY A 56 -6.77 -6.74 -13.53
N ILE A 57 -5.46 -7.01 -13.61
CA ILE A 57 -4.94 -8.32 -14.02
C ILE A 57 -4.61 -9.20 -12.80
N SER A 58 -5.34 -10.31 -12.63
CA SER A 58 -5.10 -11.31 -11.57
C SER A 58 -4.02 -12.32 -11.93
N GLN A 59 -2.96 -12.42 -11.12
CA GLN A 59 -1.83 -13.30 -11.40
C GLN A 59 -1.29 -14.00 -10.14
N LYS A 60 -0.67 -15.17 -10.32
CA LYS A 60 0.21 -15.79 -9.31
C LYS A 60 1.61 -15.97 -9.86
N ILE A 61 2.62 -15.77 -9.02
CA ILE A 61 4.04 -15.94 -9.38
C ILE A 61 4.76 -16.78 -8.33
N HIS A 62 5.63 -17.68 -8.78
CA HIS A 62 6.61 -18.37 -7.95
C HIS A 62 8.02 -17.84 -8.26
N ARG A 63 9.05 -18.35 -7.57
CA ARG A 63 10.44 -17.89 -7.73
C ARG A 63 10.95 -17.82 -9.17
N GLY A 64 10.56 -18.75 -10.04
CA GLY A 64 10.98 -18.82 -11.45
C GLY A 64 10.48 -17.67 -12.31
N HIS A 65 9.39 -17.02 -11.90
CA HIS A 65 8.82 -15.83 -12.54
C HIS A 65 9.47 -14.53 -12.06
N SER A 66 10.14 -14.52 -10.90
CA SER A 66 10.70 -13.29 -10.33
C SER A 66 11.98 -12.87 -11.04
N ALA A 67 11.93 -11.69 -11.69
CA ALA A 67 13.08 -11.07 -12.34
C ALA A 67 13.96 -10.25 -11.37
N CYS A 68 13.47 -9.95 -10.16
CA CYS A 68 14.17 -9.13 -9.18
C CYS A 68 14.49 -9.93 -7.92
N MET A 69 15.78 -10.21 -7.70
CA MET A 69 16.26 -10.93 -6.52
C MET A 69 15.90 -10.21 -5.21
N GLY A 70 15.96 -8.87 -5.18
CA GLY A 70 15.57 -8.10 -3.99
C GLY A 70 14.10 -8.31 -3.62
N GLY A 71 13.21 -8.38 -4.61
CA GLY A 71 11.80 -8.69 -4.40
C GLY A 71 11.58 -10.15 -4.01
N ALA A 72 12.32 -11.09 -4.61
CA ALA A 72 12.23 -12.50 -4.24
C ALA A 72 12.62 -12.75 -2.77
N MET A 73 13.72 -12.14 -2.31
CA MET A 73 14.14 -12.22 -0.91
C MET A 73 13.13 -11.55 0.03
N ALA A 74 12.60 -10.38 -0.33
CA ALA A 74 11.60 -9.67 0.49
C ALA A 74 10.37 -10.53 0.77
N LEU A 75 9.91 -11.29 -0.23
CA LEU A 75 8.68 -12.08 -0.18
C LEU A 75 8.88 -13.53 0.29
N GLY A 76 10.08 -13.92 0.75
CA GLY A 76 10.35 -15.30 1.16
C GLY A 76 10.37 -16.32 0.03
N LEU A 77 10.51 -15.88 -1.23
CA LEU A 77 10.61 -16.76 -2.41
C LEU A 77 12.07 -17.23 -2.67
N GLU A 78 13.03 -16.61 -2.02
CA GLU A 78 14.47 -16.87 -2.12
C GLU A 78 15.12 -16.58 -0.76
N GLU A 79 16.15 -17.34 -0.42
CA GLU A 79 16.89 -17.10 0.83
C GLU A 79 17.63 -15.76 0.80
N THR A 80 17.70 -15.11 1.96
CA THR A 80 18.44 -13.85 2.12
C THR A 80 19.94 -14.13 2.13
N ILE A 81 20.66 -13.48 1.19
CA ILE A 81 22.12 -13.62 1.10
C ILE A 81 22.84 -12.76 2.15
N GLN A 82 24.02 -13.19 2.60
CA GLN A 82 24.81 -12.50 3.63
C GLN A 82 25.20 -11.07 3.23
N GLU A 83 25.40 -10.78 1.95
CA GLU A 83 25.68 -9.44 1.46
C GLU A 83 24.50 -8.49 1.58
N ALA A 84 23.27 -9.02 1.51
CA ALA A 84 22.05 -8.25 1.73
C ALA A 84 21.90 -7.92 3.22
N ILE A 85 22.15 -8.89 4.11
CA ILE A 85 22.07 -8.70 5.56
C ILE A 85 23.15 -7.75 6.08
N SER A 86 24.40 -7.94 5.65
CA SER A 86 25.55 -7.14 6.08
C SER A 86 25.59 -5.72 5.52
N GLY A 87 24.80 -5.42 4.49
CA GLY A 87 24.82 -4.15 3.75
C GLY A 87 25.90 -4.05 2.67
N ARG A 88 26.78 -5.06 2.53
CA ARG A 88 27.83 -5.08 1.49
C ARG A 88 27.26 -4.95 0.08
N ARG A 89 26.11 -5.58 -0.20
CA ARG A 89 25.44 -5.46 -1.50
C ARG A 89 25.15 -4.01 -1.87
N ARG A 90 24.65 -3.21 -0.93
CA ARG A 90 24.31 -1.80 -1.14
C ARG A 90 25.54 -0.91 -1.22
N PHE A 91 26.57 -1.26 -0.46
CA PHE A 91 27.86 -0.59 -0.51
C PHE A 91 28.49 -0.75 -1.90
N TYR A 92 28.51 -1.97 -2.47
CA TYR A 92 29.02 -2.21 -3.83
C TYR A 92 28.20 -1.55 -4.93
N GLN A 93 26.92 -1.28 -4.70
CA GLN A 93 26.08 -0.51 -5.61
C GLN A 93 26.42 1.00 -5.60
N GLY A 94 27.17 1.48 -4.61
CA GLY A 94 27.52 2.90 -4.48
C GLY A 94 26.33 3.81 -4.16
N ALA A 95 25.21 3.25 -3.71
CA ALA A 95 23.97 4.00 -3.48
C ALA A 95 24.00 4.87 -2.21
N TYR A 96 24.95 4.62 -1.30
CA TYR A 96 25.06 5.30 0.00
C TYR A 96 26.52 5.58 0.34
N ARG A 97 26.73 6.57 1.22
CA ARG A 97 28.04 7.12 1.58
C ARG A 97 29.07 6.07 1.99
N ASP A 98 28.69 5.14 2.86
CA ASP A 98 29.60 4.15 3.44
C ASP A 98 28.88 2.88 3.89
N LEU A 99 29.66 1.87 4.31
CA LEU A 99 29.14 0.58 4.77
C LEU A 99 28.29 0.71 6.06
N GLY A 100 28.58 1.68 6.92
CA GLY A 100 27.80 1.93 8.14
C GLY A 100 26.37 2.34 7.82
N VAL A 101 26.19 3.27 6.88
CA VAL A 101 24.87 3.68 6.37
C VAL A 101 24.17 2.49 5.69
N CYS A 102 24.89 1.73 4.85
CA CYS A 102 24.35 0.55 4.19
C CYS A 102 23.87 -0.51 5.19
N ARG A 103 24.62 -0.74 6.27
CA ARG A 103 24.27 -1.66 7.35
C ARG A 103 23.05 -1.17 8.11
N ASN A 104 22.95 0.13 8.41
CA ASN A 104 21.77 0.69 9.05
C ASN A 104 20.50 0.46 8.21
N ILE A 105 20.58 0.67 6.89
CA ILE A 105 19.47 0.39 5.98
C ILE A 105 19.12 -1.10 6.02
N SER A 106 20.11 -1.97 5.87
CA SER A 106 19.90 -3.43 5.78
C SER A 106 19.34 -4.01 7.08
N LYS A 107 19.78 -3.51 8.24
CA LYS A 107 19.25 -3.89 9.57
C LYS A 107 17.78 -3.52 9.74
N ASN A 108 17.33 -2.44 9.10
CA ASN A 108 15.94 -1.99 9.17
C ASN A 108 15.07 -2.53 8.02
N MET A 109 15.65 -3.27 7.07
CA MET A 109 14.87 -4.01 6.09
C MET A 109 14.29 -5.27 6.72
N VAL A 110 12.97 -5.39 6.64
CA VAL A 110 12.23 -6.55 7.13
C VAL A 110 11.91 -7.45 5.94
N PHE A 111 12.40 -8.68 5.97
CA PHE A 111 12.14 -9.72 4.97
C PHE A 111 11.13 -10.70 5.55
N CYS A 112 10.32 -11.33 4.71
CA CYS A 112 9.43 -12.37 5.19
C CYS A 112 10.21 -13.54 5.79
N GLU A 113 9.84 -13.96 7.01
CA GLU A 113 10.54 -15.07 7.71
C GLU A 113 10.13 -16.44 7.17
N HIS A 114 8.90 -16.53 6.67
CA HIS A 114 8.39 -17.74 6.06
C HIS A 114 9.05 -18.01 4.70
N LYS A 115 9.03 -19.28 4.29
CA LYS A 115 9.35 -19.69 2.92
C LYS A 115 8.04 -19.86 2.14
N ALA A 116 7.84 -19.06 1.11
CA ALA A 116 6.69 -19.16 0.23
C ALA A 116 7.07 -19.88 -1.07
N TYR A 117 6.22 -20.79 -1.54
CA TYR A 117 6.34 -21.34 -2.89
C TYR A 117 6.03 -20.26 -3.94
N GLY A 118 5.00 -19.45 -3.69
CA GLY A 118 4.61 -18.35 -4.56
C GLY A 118 3.76 -17.28 -3.86
N VAL A 119 3.32 -16.31 -4.64
CA VAL A 119 2.41 -15.25 -4.20
C VAL A 119 1.33 -15.03 -5.25
N ALA A 120 0.08 -14.89 -4.81
CA ALA A 120 -1.01 -14.36 -5.64
C ALA A 120 -1.10 -12.84 -5.47
N VAL A 121 -1.29 -12.15 -6.58
CA VAL A 121 -1.31 -10.70 -6.69
C VAL A 121 -2.45 -10.32 -7.63
N MET A 122 -3.53 -9.78 -7.08
CA MET A 122 -4.76 -9.53 -7.82
C MET A 122 -5.41 -8.23 -7.38
N PRO A 123 -6.31 -7.63 -8.19
CA PRO A 123 -7.25 -6.63 -7.68
C PRO A 123 -7.91 -7.14 -6.41
N LEU A 124 -8.04 -6.30 -5.40
CA LEU A 124 -8.59 -6.69 -4.10
C LEU A 124 -9.99 -7.28 -4.26
N GLU A 125 -10.82 -6.69 -5.12
CA GLU A 125 -12.17 -7.18 -5.40
C GLU A 125 -12.22 -8.55 -6.10
N ALA A 126 -11.10 -9.06 -6.61
CA ALA A 126 -11.02 -10.38 -7.24
C ALA A 126 -10.71 -11.51 -6.22
N PHE A 127 -10.47 -11.18 -4.96
CA PHE A 127 -10.25 -12.17 -3.91
C PHE A 127 -11.57 -12.71 -3.35
N ASP A 128 -11.64 -14.04 -3.22
CA ASP A 128 -12.69 -14.73 -2.46
C ASP A 128 -12.22 -15.16 -1.06
N THR A 129 -10.90 -15.20 -0.84
CA THR A 129 -10.26 -15.40 0.46
C THR A 129 -9.54 -14.15 0.91
N GLU A 130 -9.42 -13.93 2.21
CA GLU A 130 -8.75 -12.74 2.73
C GLU A 130 -7.28 -12.69 2.29
N PRO A 131 -6.82 -11.63 1.60
CA PRO A 131 -5.41 -11.44 1.32
C PRO A 131 -4.66 -11.16 2.62
N ASP A 132 -3.35 -11.39 2.62
CA ASP A 132 -2.50 -11.14 3.78
C ASP A 132 -2.14 -9.66 3.87
N VAL A 133 -1.88 -9.03 2.72
CA VAL A 133 -1.53 -7.60 2.60
C VAL A 133 -2.39 -6.93 1.53
N VAL A 134 -2.79 -5.69 1.77
CA VAL A 134 -3.38 -4.79 0.78
C VAL A 134 -2.40 -3.67 0.46
N ILE A 135 -2.20 -3.43 -0.83
CA ILE A 135 -1.39 -2.33 -1.36
C ILE A 135 -2.29 -1.35 -2.11
N ILE A 136 -2.20 -0.08 -1.76
CA ILE A 136 -2.90 1.01 -2.43
C ILE A 136 -1.84 1.91 -3.06
N VAL A 137 -1.92 2.10 -4.37
CA VAL A 137 -1.07 3.07 -5.10
C VAL A 137 -1.94 4.29 -5.41
N CYS A 138 -1.51 5.46 -4.97
CA CYS A 138 -2.30 6.69 -5.04
C CYS A 138 -1.42 7.94 -5.07
N ASN A 139 -2.03 9.12 -5.21
CA ASN A 139 -1.35 10.39 -5.03
C ASN A 139 -1.15 10.72 -3.52
N PRO A 140 -0.36 11.77 -3.18
CA PRO A 140 -0.13 12.16 -1.79
C PRO A 140 -1.37 12.59 -1.01
N PHE A 141 -2.36 13.20 -1.69
CA PHE A 141 -3.61 13.61 -1.05
C PHE A 141 -4.39 12.39 -0.52
N ASN A 142 -4.58 11.38 -1.37
CA ASN A 142 -5.20 10.12 -0.97
C ASN A 142 -4.35 9.36 0.05
N GLY A 143 -3.01 9.45 -0.06
CA GLY A 143 -2.11 8.88 0.94
C GLY A 143 -2.33 9.48 2.33
N MET A 144 -2.45 10.80 2.42
CA MET A 144 -2.83 11.50 3.66
C MET A 144 -4.19 11.03 4.17
N ARG A 145 -5.21 10.95 3.31
CA ARG A 145 -6.54 10.47 3.70
C ARG A 145 -6.51 9.06 4.27
N ILE A 146 -5.76 8.14 3.66
CA ILE A 146 -5.56 6.78 4.15
C ILE A 146 -4.94 6.78 5.56
N VAL A 147 -3.91 7.59 5.80
CA VAL A 147 -3.30 7.69 7.14
C VAL A 147 -4.27 8.31 8.16
N GLN A 148 -5.05 9.32 7.78
CA GLN A 148 -6.10 9.87 8.65
C GLN A 148 -7.19 8.83 8.96
N GLY A 149 -7.56 8.00 7.98
CA GLY A 149 -8.47 6.87 8.17
C GLY A 149 -7.90 5.83 9.14
N TYR A 150 -6.62 5.50 9.02
CA TYR A 150 -5.91 4.68 10.03
C TYR A 150 -5.99 5.33 11.42
N SER A 151 -5.66 6.62 11.50
CA SER A 151 -5.55 7.34 12.76
C SER A 151 -6.87 7.51 13.51
N TYR A 152 -8.00 7.45 12.81
CA TYR A 152 -9.33 7.49 13.43
C TYR A 152 -9.51 6.37 14.49
N LYS A 153 -9.03 5.16 14.20
CA LYS A 153 -9.07 4.03 15.16
C LYS A 153 -7.79 3.82 15.93
N ASN A 154 -6.64 4.08 15.30
CA ASN A 154 -5.35 3.61 15.77
C ASN A 154 -4.42 4.72 16.27
N GLY A 155 -4.82 6.00 16.18
CA GLY A 155 -3.97 7.13 16.54
C GLY A 155 -2.78 7.31 15.58
N HIS A 156 -1.63 7.75 16.09
CA HIS A 156 -0.47 7.99 15.22
C HIS A 156 0.06 6.69 14.60
N ALA A 157 0.32 6.72 13.29
CA ALA A 157 1.13 5.68 12.65
C ALA A 157 2.58 5.82 13.14
N THR A 158 3.01 4.88 13.99
CA THR A 158 4.37 4.81 14.52
C THR A 158 5.20 3.82 13.72
N ASN A 159 6.52 3.83 13.90
CA ASN A 159 7.44 2.84 13.30
C ASN A 159 7.43 2.75 11.77
N ILE A 160 7.07 3.84 11.08
CA ILE A 160 7.23 3.96 9.62
C ILE A 160 8.71 3.83 9.27
N LYS A 161 9.07 2.82 8.46
CA LYS A 161 10.42 2.62 7.96
C LYS A 161 10.43 2.95 6.46
N LEU A 162 11.15 4.01 6.11
CA LEU A 162 11.23 4.51 4.74
C LEU A 162 12.68 4.84 4.38
N SER A 163 13.13 4.32 3.24
CA SER A 163 14.44 4.65 2.67
C SER A 163 14.35 5.11 1.20
N GLY A 164 13.13 5.09 0.63
CA GLY A 164 12.92 5.32 -0.79
C GLY A 164 13.52 4.19 -1.64
N MET A 165 13.68 2.99 -1.06
CA MET A 165 14.36 1.84 -1.66
C MET A 165 13.59 0.57 -1.32
N SER A 166 13.60 -0.41 -2.22
CA SER A 166 12.85 -1.67 -2.04
C SER A 166 11.34 -1.47 -1.82
N ALA A 167 10.79 -0.41 -2.40
CA ALA A 167 9.41 0.08 -2.28
C ALA A 167 8.32 -1.00 -2.14
N ILE A 168 7.75 -1.47 -3.26
CA ILE A 168 6.55 -2.31 -3.22
C ILE A 168 6.80 -3.64 -2.47
N CYS A 169 7.94 -4.28 -2.71
CA CYS A 169 8.27 -5.57 -2.11
C CYS A 169 8.55 -5.50 -0.61
N GLN A 170 9.20 -4.45 -0.12
CA GLN A 170 9.62 -4.35 1.27
C GLN A 170 8.80 -3.31 2.03
N GLU A 171 8.85 -2.05 1.63
CA GLU A 171 8.14 -0.95 2.29
C GLU A 171 6.60 -1.13 2.25
N CYS A 172 6.03 -1.83 1.25
CA CYS A 172 4.58 -2.05 1.15
C CYS A 172 4.12 -3.51 1.23
N THR A 173 5.01 -4.50 1.33
CA THR A 173 4.60 -5.92 1.45
C THR A 173 5.19 -6.58 2.68
N SER A 174 6.49 -6.89 2.66
CA SER A 174 7.09 -7.70 3.73
C SER A 174 7.11 -6.98 5.08
N LEU A 175 7.37 -5.67 5.12
CA LEU A 175 7.34 -4.92 6.37
C LEU A 175 5.92 -4.84 6.96
N PRO A 176 4.87 -4.43 6.20
CA PRO A 176 3.51 -4.48 6.70
C PRO A 176 3.07 -5.87 7.18
N TYR A 177 3.46 -6.92 6.46
CA TYR A 177 3.12 -8.30 6.80
C TYR A 177 3.76 -8.74 8.12
N GLU A 178 5.09 -8.64 8.23
CA GLU A 178 5.84 -9.16 9.38
C GLU A 178 5.61 -8.35 10.66
N GLU A 179 5.48 -7.03 10.55
CA GLU A 179 5.31 -6.16 11.71
C GLU A 179 3.83 -5.84 12.00
N ASN A 180 2.91 -6.42 11.24
CA ASN A 180 1.45 -6.23 11.35
C ASN A 180 1.04 -4.75 11.46
N GLN A 181 1.59 -3.91 10.58
CA GLN A 181 1.41 -2.44 10.63
C GLN A 181 1.23 -1.84 9.23
N LEU A 182 0.73 -0.60 9.18
CA LEU A 182 0.75 0.21 7.97
C LEU A 182 2.17 0.72 7.70
N ASN A 183 2.57 0.77 6.42
CA ASN A 183 3.76 1.51 6.02
C ASN A 183 3.59 2.20 4.66
N LEU A 184 4.33 3.30 4.46
CA LEU A 184 4.29 4.10 3.24
C LEU A 184 5.56 3.88 2.40
N SER A 185 5.43 4.08 1.09
CA SER A 185 6.55 4.11 0.15
C SER A 185 6.43 5.27 -0.83
N LEU A 186 7.54 5.96 -1.06
CA LEU A 186 7.66 6.98 -2.10
C LEU A 186 8.03 6.43 -3.49
N LEU A 187 8.07 5.09 -3.61
CA LEU A 187 8.45 4.34 -4.80
C LEU A 187 9.90 4.60 -5.25
N CYS A 188 10.75 3.59 -5.12
CA CYS A 188 12.16 3.67 -5.47
C CYS A 188 12.40 3.87 -6.98
N SER A 189 13.58 4.38 -7.35
CA SER A 189 13.99 4.59 -8.74
C SER A 189 13.85 3.33 -9.61
N GLY A 190 14.22 2.16 -9.06
CA GLY A 190 14.10 0.88 -9.75
C GLY A 190 12.65 0.51 -10.08
N THR A 191 11.73 0.65 -9.13
CA THR A 191 10.31 0.33 -9.38
C THR A 191 9.66 1.34 -10.33
N ARG A 192 10.03 2.62 -10.26
CA ARG A 192 9.58 3.64 -11.21
C ARG A 192 10.00 3.32 -12.64
N MET A 193 11.22 2.83 -12.84
CA MET A 193 11.67 2.38 -14.16
C MET A 193 10.95 1.11 -14.63
N LEU A 194 10.83 0.10 -13.77
CA LEU A 194 10.31 -1.23 -14.14
C LEU A 194 8.78 -1.30 -14.28
N ALA A 195 8.05 -0.57 -13.44
CA ALA A 195 6.58 -0.56 -13.41
C ALA A 195 5.97 0.74 -13.95
N ARG A 196 6.81 1.74 -14.29
CA ARG A 196 6.41 3.01 -14.90
C ARG A 196 5.41 3.83 -14.07
N TRP A 197 5.63 3.87 -12.76
CA TRP A 197 4.87 4.74 -11.86
C TRP A 197 5.08 6.22 -12.19
N LYS A 198 4.02 7.01 -12.15
CA LYS A 198 4.03 8.47 -12.35
C LYS A 198 4.75 9.16 -11.19
N LYS A 199 5.35 10.33 -11.44
CA LYS A 199 6.17 11.07 -10.45
C LYS A 199 5.41 11.44 -9.18
N ASP A 200 4.10 11.62 -9.29
CA ASP A 200 3.15 11.96 -8.25
C ASP A 200 2.44 10.74 -7.63
N GLU A 201 2.83 9.52 -7.99
CA GLU A 201 2.34 8.31 -7.31
C GLU A 201 3.24 7.94 -6.11
N MET A 202 2.59 7.45 -5.07
CA MET A 202 3.17 6.79 -3.90
C MET A 202 2.37 5.51 -3.60
N ALA A 203 2.83 4.69 -2.64
CA ALA A 203 2.12 3.49 -2.23
C ALA A 203 2.02 3.37 -0.71
N ILE A 204 0.98 2.68 -0.26
CA ILE A 204 0.75 2.31 1.14
C ILE A 204 0.46 0.82 1.18
N GLY A 205 1.14 0.10 2.07
CA GLY A 205 0.87 -1.30 2.36
C GLY A 205 0.41 -1.49 3.79
N MET A 206 -0.54 -2.40 4.01
CA MET A 206 -1.02 -2.77 5.34
C MET A 206 -1.64 -4.17 5.34
N PRO A 207 -1.65 -4.90 6.47
CA PRO A 207 -2.44 -6.12 6.62
C PRO A 207 -3.92 -5.91 6.28
N PHE A 208 -4.59 -6.92 5.71
CA PHE A 208 -6.00 -6.82 5.33
C PHE A 208 -6.92 -6.42 6.50
N ARG A 209 -6.66 -6.95 7.69
CA ARG A 209 -7.39 -6.58 8.92
C ARG A 209 -7.33 -5.07 9.20
N LEU A 210 -6.13 -4.48 9.11
CA LEU A 210 -5.93 -3.04 9.30
C LEU A 210 -6.56 -2.22 8.18
N TYR A 211 -6.55 -2.74 6.95
CA TYR A 211 -7.22 -2.10 5.82
C TYR A 211 -8.72 -1.90 6.06
N LEU A 212 -9.41 -2.88 6.64
CA LEU A 212 -10.84 -2.74 6.97
C LEU A 212 -11.08 -1.60 7.97
N GLU A 213 -10.22 -1.47 8.99
CA GLU A 213 -10.27 -0.36 9.95
C GLU A 213 -10.02 0.99 9.28
N VAL A 214 -9.09 1.05 8.32
CA VAL A 214 -8.81 2.25 7.52
C VAL A 214 -10.03 2.68 6.72
N VAL A 215 -10.70 1.74 6.04
CA VAL A 215 -11.92 2.05 5.27
C VAL A 215 -13.01 2.61 6.19
N GLU A 216 -13.19 2.04 7.36
CA GLU A 216 -14.14 2.54 8.35
C GLU A 216 -13.75 3.94 8.87
N GLY A 217 -12.47 4.17 9.15
CA GLY A 217 -11.99 5.47 9.57
C GLY A 217 -12.12 6.54 8.49
N LEU A 218 -11.92 6.18 7.21
CA LEU A 218 -12.18 7.06 6.08
C LEU A 218 -13.65 7.49 6.06
N LYS A 219 -14.60 6.54 6.16
CA LYS A 219 -16.04 6.84 6.22
C LYS A 219 -16.38 7.82 7.34
N ASN A 220 -15.88 7.57 8.55
CA ASN A 220 -16.17 8.40 9.72
C ASN A 220 -15.50 9.77 9.70
N THR A 221 -14.49 9.95 8.85
CA THR A 221 -13.75 11.21 8.74
C THR A 221 -14.07 12.02 7.49
N VAL A 222 -14.95 11.54 6.60
CA VAL A 222 -15.37 12.29 5.39
C VAL A 222 -15.85 13.68 5.76
N ASN A 223 -16.80 13.78 6.69
CA ASN A 223 -17.36 15.06 7.06
C ASN A 223 -16.29 16.02 7.61
N PRO A 224 -15.57 15.72 8.70
CA PRO A 224 -14.61 16.68 9.24
C PRO A 224 -13.40 16.96 8.33
N LEU A 225 -12.94 16.00 7.50
CA LEU A 225 -11.63 16.11 6.84
C LEU A 225 -11.68 16.38 5.32
N GLU A 226 -12.79 16.13 4.64
CA GLU A 226 -12.92 16.42 3.20
C GLU A 226 -13.54 17.79 2.95
N ARG A 227 -13.10 18.51 1.92
CA ARG A 227 -13.76 19.77 1.51
C ARG A 227 -14.96 19.47 0.63
N ASN A 228 -15.77 20.50 0.36
CA ASN A 228 -17.02 20.32 -0.38
C ASN A 228 -16.79 19.73 -1.78
N ALA A 229 -15.69 20.09 -2.46
CA ALA A 229 -15.37 19.53 -3.78
C ALA A 229 -15.19 18.00 -3.72
N GLU A 230 -14.44 17.49 -2.74
CA GLU A 230 -14.26 16.06 -2.54
C GLU A 230 -15.55 15.39 -2.03
N LYS A 231 -16.31 16.07 -1.15
CA LYS A 231 -17.62 15.60 -0.67
C LYS A 231 -18.64 15.44 -1.79
N GLU A 232 -18.67 16.35 -2.76
CA GLU A 232 -19.52 16.25 -3.96
C GLU A 232 -19.17 15.00 -4.78
N GLN A 233 -17.87 14.79 -5.04
CA GLN A 233 -17.39 13.61 -5.75
C GLN A 233 -17.73 12.30 -5.01
N ILE A 234 -17.62 12.29 -3.68
CA ILE A 234 -18.02 11.14 -2.85
C ILE A 234 -19.55 10.93 -2.94
N ALA A 235 -20.35 11.99 -2.84
CA ALA A 235 -21.81 11.90 -2.93
C ALA A 235 -22.29 11.35 -4.27
N GLU A 236 -21.67 11.78 -5.38
CA GLU A 236 -21.94 11.25 -6.72
C GLU A 236 -21.66 9.74 -6.81
N LYS A 237 -20.53 9.29 -6.26
CA LYS A 237 -20.18 7.86 -6.25
C LYS A 237 -21.05 7.03 -5.32
N LEU A 238 -21.46 7.58 -4.17
CA LEU A 238 -22.43 6.94 -3.29
C LEU A 238 -23.76 6.68 -4.02
N LEU A 239 -24.21 7.63 -4.84
CA LEU A 239 -25.39 7.46 -5.68
C LEU A 239 -25.18 6.39 -6.76
N GLN A 240 -24.06 6.43 -7.48
CA GLN A 240 -23.75 5.48 -8.56
C GLN A 240 -23.65 4.03 -8.08
N GLU A 241 -23.11 3.79 -6.89
CA GLU A 241 -22.94 2.44 -6.34
C GLU A 241 -24.11 2.00 -5.45
N GLU A 242 -25.14 2.82 -5.27
CA GLU A 242 -26.33 2.58 -4.41
C GLU A 242 -26.01 2.50 -2.90
N PHE A 243 -25.04 3.30 -2.43
CA PHE A 243 -24.59 3.38 -1.01
C PHE A 243 -25.14 4.61 -0.26
N THR A 244 -26.05 5.40 -0.84
CA THR A 244 -26.52 6.70 -0.30
C THR A 244 -27.03 6.64 1.14
N ASN A 245 -27.61 5.52 1.56
CA ASN A 245 -28.17 5.37 2.92
C ASN A 245 -27.12 4.99 3.97
N GLN A 246 -25.85 4.82 3.59
CA GLN A 246 -24.79 4.31 4.47
C GLN A 246 -23.81 5.39 4.95
N LEU A 247 -23.85 6.60 4.39
CA LEU A 247 -23.02 7.73 4.81
C LEU A 247 -23.74 9.05 4.50
N GLU A 248 -24.04 9.83 5.54
CA GLU A 248 -24.58 11.19 5.40
C GLU A 248 -23.43 12.19 5.14
N ILE A 249 -23.54 12.96 4.04
CA ILE A 249 -22.57 13.99 3.69
C ILE A 249 -23.03 15.36 4.23
N LYS A 250 -22.16 16.00 5.02
CA LYS A 250 -22.37 17.32 5.63
C LYS A 250 -21.45 18.35 4.99
N TYR A 251 -22.01 19.18 4.13
CA TYR A 251 -21.30 20.30 3.50
C TYR A 251 -21.00 21.40 4.53
N ASN A 252 -19.92 22.15 4.31
CA ASN A 252 -19.48 23.25 5.20
C ASN A 252 -19.33 22.84 6.67
N HIS A 253 -18.80 21.64 6.89
CA HIS A 253 -18.52 21.10 8.21
C HIS A 253 -17.14 20.46 8.15
N ASN A 254 -16.12 21.13 8.66
CA ASN A 254 -14.74 20.69 8.66
C ASN A 254 -14.09 20.90 10.04
N TYR A 255 -13.05 20.13 10.33
CA TYR A 255 -12.37 20.14 11.63
C TYR A 255 -11.75 21.49 11.99
N ASP A 256 -11.48 22.32 10.99
CA ASP A 256 -10.81 23.61 11.10
C ASP A 256 -11.75 24.80 10.90
N ASP A 257 -13.06 24.56 10.88
CA ASP A 257 -14.05 25.63 10.85
C ASP A 257 -13.88 26.52 12.09
N ASN A 258 -13.67 27.83 11.86
CA ASN A 258 -13.35 28.83 12.87
C ASN A 258 -12.00 28.64 13.61
N ALA A 259 -11.14 27.70 13.17
CA ALA A 259 -9.82 27.49 13.78
C ALA A 259 -8.81 28.58 13.39
N TYR A 260 -9.00 29.22 12.23
CA TYR A 260 -8.11 30.25 11.72
C TYR A 260 -8.77 31.64 11.82
N LYS A 261 -8.13 32.55 12.55
CA LYS A 261 -8.48 33.98 12.55
C LYS A 261 -7.59 34.73 11.57
N GLY A 262 -8.14 35.14 10.45
CA GLY A 262 -7.51 36.10 9.55
C GLY A 262 -7.67 37.53 10.07
N GLY A 263 -6.83 38.45 9.59
CA GLY A 263 -6.92 39.87 9.93
C GLY A 263 -5.62 40.47 10.44
N ARG A 264 -5.66 41.76 10.78
CA ARG A 264 -4.51 42.45 11.38
C ARG A 264 -4.33 41.94 12.81
N VAL A 265 -3.09 41.66 13.18
CA VAL A 265 -2.72 41.31 14.55
C VAL A 265 -3.24 42.41 15.49
N GLU A 266 -4.01 42.02 16.51
CA GLU A 266 -4.45 42.95 17.54
C GLU A 266 -3.22 43.58 18.20
N LYS A 267 -3.25 44.90 18.43
CA LYS A 267 -2.17 45.55 19.18
C LYS A 267 -2.17 44.97 20.58
N ARG A 268 -1.00 44.46 20.98
CA ARG A 268 -0.77 43.98 22.33
C ARG A 268 -0.55 45.22 23.20
N ASP A 269 -1.49 45.50 24.10
CA ASP A 269 -1.33 46.51 25.16
C ASP A 269 -0.19 46.15 26.11
#